data_AF-K1XQH8-F1
#
_entry.id   AF-K1XQH8-F1
#
_cell.length_a   1.000
_cell.length_b   1.000
_cell.length_c   1.000
_cell.angle_alpha   90.00
_cell.angle_beta   90.00
_cell.angle_gamma   90.00
#
_symmetry.space_group_name_H-M   'P 1'
#
loop_
_entity.id
_entity.type
_entity.pdbx_description
1 polymer ?
#
loop_
_entity_poly.entity_id
_entity_poly.type
_entity_poly.pdbx_seq_one_letter_code
_entity_poly.pdbx_strand_id
1 'polypeptide(L)'
;KYIGEHVERRGIKWEVIFVEREVDIIKECFAKCHDWKPDFVAIWNINFDIPKVITALEKAGIHPKDVFSDPSIPPQYRHFRYKQGPTQKVTASGLVTPIKPSAQWHTVFCPSSFYFIDAMCAYRHIRTGNAEEPSYALDAILKKHNLGGKLKFEEADKYTKLEWHQFMQENYPLEYVIYNVFDCVAMEELDEVTSDLSLTLPLFSGCSDFENFKSQPRRLADNLHYFCLENGKVFGTTSDEMQSDLDKLSLGLEGWIITLPAHLVMDNGLKVILEDPNLCTNIRAHVGD
;
A
#
# COMPACT_ATOMS: atom_id res chain seq x y z
N LYS A 1 23.71 -8.47 -22.98
CA LYS A 1 24.66 -9.24 -22.11
C LYS A 1 23.99 -9.69 -20.83
N TYR A 2 23.53 -8.78 -19.95
CA TYR A 2 23.03 -9.15 -18.62
C TYR A 2 21.56 -9.59 -18.57
N ILE A 3 20.70 -9.03 -19.42
CA ILE A 3 19.25 -9.34 -19.46
C ILE A 3 18.75 -9.70 -20.86
N GLY A 4 19.61 -10.35 -21.66
CA GLY A 4 19.35 -10.61 -23.08
C GLY A 4 18.08 -11.42 -23.32
N GLU A 5 17.88 -12.49 -22.55
CA GLU A 5 16.69 -13.34 -22.63
C GLU A 5 15.40 -12.55 -22.34
N HIS A 6 15.41 -11.72 -21.30
CA HIS A 6 14.26 -10.87 -20.95
C HIS A 6 13.94 -9.85 -22.05
N VAL A 7 14.97 -9.23 -22.63
CA VAL A 7 14.83 -8.26 -23.73
C VAL A 7 14.23 -8.93 -24.97
N GLU A 8 14.72 -10.10 -25.35
CA GLU A 8 14.23 -10.83 -26.52
C GLU A 8 12.80 -11.31 -26.30
N ARG A 9 12.53 -11.97 -25.16
CA ARG A 9 11.22 -12.52 -24.82
C ARG A 9 10.12 -11.46 -24.77
N ARG A 10 10.40 -10.30 -24.17
CA ARG A 10 9.43 -9.20 -24.01
C ARG A 10 9.44 -8.22 -25.19
N GLY A 11 10.37 -8.38 -26.15
CA GLY A 11 10.53 -7.44 -27.26
C GLY A 11 10.86 -6.01 -26.80
N ILE A 12 11.68 -5.88 -25.74
CA ILE A 12 11.98 -4.57 -25.12
C ILE A 12 12.68 -3.66 -26.14
N LYS A 13 12.07 -2.50 -26.38
CA LYS A 13 12.67 -1.43 -27.18
C LYS A 13 13.29 -0.40 -26.26
N TRP A 14 14.60 -0.26 -26.36
CA TRP A 14 15.35 0.67 -25.53
C TRP A 14 15.18 2.10 -26.02
N GLU A 15 14.72 2.97 -25.13
CA GLU A 15 14.81 4.42 -25.27
C GLU A 15 15.70 4.94 -24.14
N VAL A 16 16.82 5.58 -24.50
CA VAL A 16 17.82 6.06 -23.54
C VAL A 16 17.99 7.55 -23.72
N ILE A 17 17.74 8.30 -22.66
CA ILE A 17 17.84 9.76 -22.63
C ILE A 17 18.88 10.14 -21.58
N PHE A 18 19.87 10.93 -21.99
CA PHE A 18 20.84 11.53 -21.08
C PHE A 18 20.39 12.93 -20.72
N VAL A 19 20.44 13.24 -19.43
CA VAL A 19 20.04 14.54 -18.89
C VAL A 19 21.08 15.06 -17.92
N GLU A 20 21.17 16.39 -17.80
CA GLU A 20 22.21 17.07 -17.03
C GLU A 20 21.84 17.27 -15.55
N ARG A 21 20.54 17.33 -15.23
CA ARG A 21 20.05 17.59 -13.87
C ARG A 21 19.21 16.43 -13.36
N GLU A 22 19.34 16.14 -12.08
CA GLU A 22 18.52 15.13 -11.37
C GLU A 22 17.02 15.31 -11.62
N VAL A 23 16.53 16.55 -11.61
CA VAL A 23 15.11 16.86 -11.81
C VAL A 23 14.61 16.54 -13.22
N ASP A 24 15.50 16.57 -14.23
CA ASP A 24 15.12 16.27 -15.60
C ASP A 24 14.89 14.77 -15.77
N ILE A 25 15.57 13.91 -14.99
CA ILE A 25 15.28 12.46 -14.93
C ILE A 25 13.82 12.25 -14.52
N ILE A 26 13.40 12.92 -13.46
CA ILE A 26 12.03 12.85 -12.93
C ILE A 26 11.03 13.30 -13.98
N LYS A 27 11.28 14.43 -14.64
CA LYS A 27 10.38 14.99 -15.65
C LYS A 27 10.23 14.09 -16.87
N GLU A 28 11.33 13.55 -17.40
CA GLU A 28 11.29 12.65 -18.55
C GLU A 28 10.56 11.33 -18.22
N CYS A 29 10.81 10.74 -17.04
CA CYS A 29 10.10 9.54 -16.59
C CYS A 29 8.58 9.77 -16.48
N PHE A 30 8.16 10.87 -15.86
CA PHE A 30 6.72 11.15 -15.73
C PHE A 30 6.08 11.61 -17.05
N ALA A 31 6.82 12.31 -17.92
CA ALA A 31 6.35 12.62 -19.27
C ALA A 31 6.03 11.33 -20.05
N LYS A 32 6.87 10.29 -19.93
CA LYS A 32 6.59 8.97 -20.51
C LYS A 32 5.40 8.27 -19.88
N CYS A 33 5.23 8.37 -18.57
CA CYS A 33 4.03 7.83 -17.91
C CYS A 33 2.74 8.48 -18.46
N HIS A 34 2.76 9.81 -18.67
CA HIS A 34 1.61 10.56 -19.23
C HIS A 34 1.37 10.30 -20.72
N ASP A 35 2.40 9.92 -21.46
CA ASP A 35 2.30 9.50 -22.85
C ASP A 35 1.71 8.08 -22.97
N TRP A 36 2.24 7.14 -22.18
CA TRP A 36 1.81 5.74 -22.19
C TRP A 36 0.43 5.52 -21.57
N LYS A 37 0.07 6.34 -20.57
CA LYS A 37 -1.19 6.25 -19.83
C LYS A 37 -1.49 4.84 -19.32
N PRO A 38 -0.59 4.21 -18.54
CA PRO A 38 -0.87 2.91 -17.96
C PRO A 38 -2.05 2.99 -16.98
N ASP A 39 -2.61 1.85 -16.55
CA ASP A 39 -3.59 1.87 -15.45
C ASP A 39 -2.90 2.18 -14.11
N PHE A 40 -1.70 1.62 -13.91
CA PHE A 40 -0.90 1.78 -12.70
C PHE A 40 0.53 2.24 -12.99
N VAL A 41 1.01 3.18 -12.17
CA VAL A 41 2.45 3.40 -11.95
C VAL A 41 2.82 2.68 -10.66
N ALA A 42 3.34 1.47 -10.81
CA ALA A 42 3.67 0.58 -9.70
C ALA A 42 5.11 0.80 -9.21
N ILE A 43 5.28 0.98 -7.91
CA ILE A 43 6.59 1.15 -7.26
C ILE A 43 6.69 0.17 -6.08
N TRP A 44 7.77 -0.58 -5.98
CA TRP A 44 7.99 -1.46 -4.83
C TRP A 44 8.49 -0.64 -3.63
N ASN A 45 7.67 -0.49 -2.58
CA ASN A 45 7.95 0.39 -1.44
C ASN A 45 7.96 1.88 -1.82
N ILE A 46 6.81 2.37 -2.33
CA ILE A 46 6.63 3.72 -2.89
C ILE A 46 7.06 4.85 -1.95
N ASN A 47 6.99 4.62 -0.63
CA ASN A 47 7.38 5.60 0.38
C ASN A 47 8.89 5.81 0.48
N PHE A 48 9.69 4.99 -0.19
CA PHE A 48 11.11 5.25 -0.38
C PHE A 48 11.34 6.26 -1.50
N ASP A 49 10.65 6.12 -2.63
CA ASP A 49 10.92 6.87 -3.85
C ASP A 49 10.19 8.22 -3.90
N ILE A 50 8.86 8.23 -3.67
CA ILE A 50 8.05 9.45 -3.84
C ILE A 50 8.54 10.62 -2.97
N PRO A 51 8.88 10.45 -1.68
CA PRO A 51 9.45 11.55 -0.89
C PRO A 51 10.76 12.11 -1.44
N LYS A 52 11.62 11.27 -2.04
CA LYS A 52 12.87 11.74 -2.67
C LYS A 52 12.58 12.51 -3.96
N VAL A 53 11.65 12.02 -4.77
CA VAL A 53 11.17 12.71 -5.97
C VAL A 53 10.62 14.09 -5.63
N ILE A 54 9.76 14.19 -4.61
CA ILE A 54 9.24 15.47 -4.12
C ILE A 54 10.38 16.40 -3.69
N THR A 55 11.32 15.89 -2.89
CA THR A 55 12.48 16.66 -2.41
C THR A 55 13.34 17.19 -3.57
N ALA A 56 13.57 16.38 -4.60
CA ALA A 56 14.34 16.78 -5.78
C ALA A 56 13.63 17.88 -6.59
N LEU A 57 12.30 17.77 -6.74
CA LEU A 57 11.46 18.79 -7.37
C LEU A 57 11.49 20.12 -6.59
N GLU A 58 11.34 20.05 -5.27
CA GLU A 58 11.38 21.22 -4.38
C GLU A 58 12.73 21.94 -4.45
N LYS A 59 13.85 21.19 -4.43
CA LYS A 59 15.20 21.76 -4.59
C LYS A 59 15.38 22.48 -5.93
N ALA A 60 14.70 22.02 -6.98
CA ALA A 60 14.71 22.63 -8.29
C ALA A 60 13.69 23.78 -8.45
N GLY A 61 12.91 24.11 -7.42
CA GLY A 61 11.85 25.12 -7.48
C GLY A 61 10.65 24.71 -8.34
N ILE A 62 10.45 23.40 -8.56
CA ILE A 62 9.34 22.85 -9.36
C ILE A 62 8.27 22.31 -8.42
N HIS A 63 7.02 22.71 -8.64
CA HIS A 63 5.91 22.20 -7.84
C HIS A 63 5.51 20.80 -8.31
N PRO A 64 5.36 19.79 -7.42
CA PRO A 64 5.00 18.43 -7.84
C PRO A 64 3.73 18.31 -8.69
N LYS A 65 2.73 19.18 -8.49
CA LYS A 65 1.49 19.18 -9.29
C LYS A 65 1.74 19.35 -10.79
N ASP A 66 2.83 20.02 -11.18
CA ASP A 66 3.15 20.29 -12.59
C ASP A 66 3.84 19.12 -13.28
N VAL A 67 4.27 18.11 -12.50
CA VAL A 67 4.93 16.88 -12.99
C VAL A 67 3.99 15.68 -12.86
N PHE A 68 3.29 15.57 -11.74
CA PHE A 68 2.42 14.43 -11.44
C PHE A 68 1.04 14.52 -12.08
N SER A 69 0.52 15.72 -12.35
CA SER A 69 -0.76 15.86 -13.05
C SER A 69 -0.59 15.61 -14.54
N ASP A 70 -1.59 15.01 -15.19
CA ASP A 70 -1.62 14.85 -16.64
C ASP A 70 -1.53 16.24 -17.32
N PRO A 71 -0.66 16.41 -18.34
CA PRO A 71 -0.47 17.68 -19.03
C PRO A 71 -1.75 18.28 -19.62
N SER A 72 -2.73 17.45 -19.99
CA SER A 72 -4.03 17.88 -20.51
C SER A 72 -4.90 18.59 -19.48
N ILE A 73 -4.61 18.43 -18.19
CA ILE A 73 -5.34 19.09 -17.11
C ILE A 73 -4.92 20.56 -17.04
N PRO A 74 -5.86 21.52 -17.10
CA PRO A 74 -5.55 22.94 -16.96
C PRO A 74 -4.84 23.25 -15.63
N PRO A 75 -3.86 24.17 -15.59
CA PRO A 75 -3.05 24.45 -14.39
C PRO A 75 -3.84 24.73 -13.11
N GLN A 76 -5.03 25.35 -13.22
CA GLN A 76 -5.90 25.66 -12.08
C GLN A 76 -6.52 24.42 -11.41
N TYR A 77 -6.58 23.28 -12.10
CA TYR A 77 -7.13 22.03 -11.58
C TYR A 77 -6.03 21.02 -11.18
N ARG A 78 -4.77 21.33 -11.50
CA ARG A 78 -3.63 20.50 -11.10
C ARG A 78 -3.42 20.60 -9.59
N HIS A 79 -3.26 19.45 -8.97
CA HIS A 79 -2.96 19.35 -7.55
C HIS A 79 -2.07 18.14 -7.30
N PHE A 80 -1.37 18.16 -6.17
CA PHE A 80 -0.59 17.05 -5.71
C PHE A 80 -0.70 16.96 -4.18
N ARG A 81 -1.00 15.78 -3.67
CA ARG A 81 -0.92 15.46 -2.24
C ARG A 81 -0.44 14.04 -2.08
N TYR A 82 0.62 13.86 -1.30
CA TYR A 82 1.07 12.53 -0.88
C TYR A 82 0.58 12.24 0.55
N LYS A 83 -0.33 11.28 0.69
CA LYS A 83 -0.89 10.83 1.97
C LYS A 83 -0.09 9.62 2.43
N GLN A 84 0.76 9.82 3.42
CA GLN A 84 1.49 8.71 4.04
C GLN A 84 0.54 7.90 4.93
N GLY A 85 0.59 6.56 4.79
CA GLY A 85 -0.07 5.67 5.73
C GLY A 85 0.51 5.77 7.14
N PRO A 86 -0.25 5.36 8.17
CA PRO A 86 0.25 5.36 9.54
C PRO A 86 1.46 4.44 9.66
N THR A 87 2.49 4.90 10.36
CA THR A 87 3.73 4.14 10.61
C THR A 87 3.71 3.42 11.95
N GLN A 88 2.73 3.75 12.81
CA GLN A 88 2.56 3.21 14.14
C GLN A 88 1.08 2.95 14.41
N LYS A 89 0.79 1.91 15.19
CA LYS A 89 -0.54 1.60 15.70
C LYS A 89 -0.53 1.80 17.21
N VAL A 90 -1.48 2.56 17.72
CA VAL A 90 -1.74 2.70 19.16
C VAL A 90 -2.92 1.81 19.51
N THR A 91 -2.74 0.87 20.44
CA THR A 91 -3.85 0.04 20.95
C THR A 91 -4.73 0.81 21.93
N ALA A 92 -5.91 0.29 22.26
CA ALA A 92 -6.77 0.88 23.30
C ALA A 92 -6.07 0.99 24.68
N SER A 93 -5.09 0.13 24.95
CA SER A 93 -4.24 0.19 26.14
C SER A 93 -3.09 1.19 26.06
N GLY A 94 -2.96 1.95 24.96
CA GLY A 94 -1.89 2.92 24.75
C GLY A 94 -0.56 2.34 24.25
N LEU A 95 -0.48 1.03 24.00
CA LEU A 95 0.73 0.40 23.46
C LEU A 95 0.97 0.84 22.01
N VAL A 96 2.14 1.41 21.75
CA VAL A 96 2.57 1.85 20.42
C VAL A 96 3.38 0.74 19.75
N THR A 97 2.88 0.20 18.64
CA THR A 97 3.57 -0.82 17.85
C THR A 97 3.89 -0.29 16.45
N PRO A 98 5.11 -0.44 15.93
CA PRO A 98 5.44 -0.01 14.58
C PRO A 98 4.71 -0.85 13.53
N ILE A 99 4.29 -0.21 12.45
CA ILE A 99 3.69 -0.85 11.28
C ILE A 99 4.80 -1.10 10.27
N LYS A 100 5.00 -2.37 9.89
CA LYS A 100 5.98 -2.76 8.86
C LYS A 100 5.70 -2.03 7.53
N PRO A 101 6.72 -1.64 6.74
CA PRO A 101 6.51 -0.96 5.47
C PRO A 101 5.50 -1.64 4.54
N SER A 102 5.55 -2.97 4.40
CA SER A 102 4.60 -3.75 3.57
C SER A 102 3.14 -3.67 4.04
N ALA A 103 2.89 -3.24 5.28
CA ALA A 103 1.56 -3.06 5.85
C ALA A 103 1.13 -1.59 5.90
N GLN A 104 1.98 -0.66 5.47
CA GLN A 104 1.63 0.74 5.30
C GLN A 104 0.91 0.91 3.96
N TRP A 105 -0.03 1.86 3.87
CA TRP A 105 -0.78 2.12 2.64
C TRP A 105 -0.72 3.61 2.37
N HIS A 106 0.08 3.96 1.37
CA HIS A 106 0.34 5.33 0.95
C HIS A 106 -0.47 5.64 -0.30
N THR A 107 -0.87 6.90 -0.47
CA THR A 107 -1.69 7.32 -1.61
C THR A 107 -1.18 8.61 -2.19
N VAL A 108 -1.01 8.66 -3.51
CA VAL A 108 -0.77 9.89 -4.26
C VAL A 108 -2.10 10.39 -4.80
N PHE A 109 -2.44 11.63 -4.51
CA PHE A 109 -3.58 12.33 -5.10
C PHE A 109 -3.07 13.34 -6.10
N CYS A 110 -3.28 13.03 -7.38
CA CYS A 110 -3.05 13.94 -8.49
C CYS A 110 -4.05 13.59 -9.60
N PRO A 111 -4.47 14.57 -10.41
CA PRO A 111 -5.28 14.31 -11.59
C PRO A 111 -4.35 13.75 -12.68
N SER A 112 -4.29 12.42 -12.80
CA SER A 112 -3.50 11.68 -13.79
C SER A 112 -4.35 10.62 -14.49
N SER A 113 -3.91 10.14 -15.65
CA SER A 113 -4.57 9.02 -16.34
C SER A 113 -4.29 7.66 -15.71
N PHE A 114 -3.42 7.60 -14.70
CA PHE A 114 -2.94 6.40 -14.02
C PHE A 114 -3.02 6.58 -12.51
N TYR A 115 -3.06 5.46 -11.78
CA TYR A 115 -3.00 5.43 -10.31
C TYR A 115 -1.63 4.98 -9.82
N PHE A 116 -1.08 5.66 -8.81
CA PHE A 116 0.16 5.24 -8.16
C PHE A 116 -0.11 4.15 -7.14
N ILE A 117 0.59 3.01 -7.25
CA ILE A 117 0.38 1.88 -6.35
C ILE A 117 1.70 1.37 -5.77
N ASP A 118 1.70 1.06 -4.47
CA ASP A 118 2.80 0.33 -3.85
C ASP A 118 2.60 -1.18 -4.12
N ALA A 119 3.40 -1.74 -5.01
CA ALA A 119 3.31 -3.15 -5.39
C ALA A 119 3.65 -4.09 -4.21
N MET A 120 4.55 -3.68 -3.31
CA MET A 120 4.89 -4.47 -2.12
C MET A 120 3.69 -4.56 -1.18
N CYS A 121 3.03 -3.42 -0.95
CA CYS A 121 1.87 -3.38 -0.08
C CYS A 121 0.67 -4.07 -0.71
N ALA A 122 0.45 -3.90 -2.02
CA ALA A 122 -0.58 -4.63 -2.77
C ALA A 122 -0.40 -6.14 -2.63
N TYR A 123 0.82 -6.64 -2.87
CA TYR A 123 1.17 -8.05 -2.72
C TYR A 123 0.81 -8.59 -1.32
N ARG A 124 1.16 -7.85 -0.27
CA ARG A 124 0.81 -8.23 1.11
C ARG A 124 -0.70 -8.20 1.34
N HIS A 125 -1.36 -7.12 0.98
CA HIS A 125 -2.77 -6.89 1.33
C HIS A 125 -3.73 -7.80 0.57
N ILE A 126 -3.43 -8.17 -0.67
CA ILE A 126 -4.17 -9.20 -1.42
C ILE A 126 -4.17 -10.53 -0.67
N ARG A 127 -3.05 -10.85 -0.02
CA ARG A 127 -2.83 -12.10 0.73
C ARG A 127 -3.18 -11.97 2.22
N THR A 128 -4.00 -10.98 2.58
CA THR A 128 -4.48 -10.82 3.96
C THR A 128 -5.29 -12.06 4.36
N GLY A 129 -4.78 -12.82 5.34
CA GLY A 129 -5.35 -14.10 5.78
C GLY A 129 -4.37 -15.26 5.63
N ASN A 130 -3.35 -15.11 4.78
CA ASN A 130 -2.23 -16.04 4.71
C ASN A 130 -1.21 -15.77 5.83
N ALA A 131 -0.31 -16.73 6.06
CA ALA A 131 0.84 -16.52 6.93
C ALA A 131 1.71 -15.36 6.42
N GLU A 132 2.17 -14.52 7.34
CA GLU A 132 3.07 -13.40 7.01
C GLU A 132 4.38 -13.90 6.40
N GLU A 133 4.86 -13.21 5.36
CA GLU A 133 6.15 -13.53 4.76
C GLU A 133 7.30 -13.19 5.71
N PRO A 134 8.39 -13.98 5.72
CA PRO A 134 9.61 -13.64 6.45
C PRO A 134 10.21 -12.30 5.99
N SER A 135 10.08 -11.98 4.69
CA SER A 135 10.54 -10.72 4.10
C SER A 135 9.68 -10.35 2.89
N TYR A 136 9.42 -9.04 2.75
CA TYR A 136 8.73 -8.45 1.59
C TYR A 136 9.69 -7.64 0.70
N ALA A 137 11.01 -7.83 0.85
CA ALA A 137 11.96 -7.29 -0.12
C ALA A 137 11.72 -7.93 -1.49
N LEU A 138 11.82 -7.15 -2.57
CA LEU A 138 11.55 -7.63 -3.93
C LEU A 138 12.32 -8.92 -4.26
N ASP A 139 13.62 -8.99 -3.93
CA ASP A 139 14.45 -10.20 -4.13
C ASP A 139 13.90 -11.44 -3.42
N ALA A 140 13.36 -11.29 -2.20
CA ALA A 140 12.80 -12.41 -1.45
C ALA A 140 11.49 -12.91 -2.07
N ILE A 141 10.65 -11.99 -2.56
CA ILE A 141 9.38 -12.35 -3.21
C ILE A 141 9.63 -12.96 -4.60
N LEU A 142 10.57 -12.44 -5.39
CA LEU A 142 10.95 -13.04 -6.67
C LEU A 142 11.39 -14.49 -6.51
N LYS A 143 12.24 -14.77 -5.52
CA LYS A 143 12.72 -16.13 -5.22
C LYS A 143 11.57 -17.05 -4.81
N LYS A 144 10.62 -16.53 -4.02
CA LYS A 144 9.43 -17.28 -3.60
C LYS A 144 8.59 -17.74 -4.80
N HIS A 145 8.48 -16.91 -5.84
CA HIS A 145 7.71 -17.20 -7.05
C HIS A 145 8.53 -17.88 -8.16
N ASN A 146 9.74 -18.37 -7.85
CA ASN A 146 10.64 -19.03 -8.81
C ASN A 146 11.02 -18.16 -10.02
N LEU A 147 11.01 -16.83 -9.85
CA LEU A 147 11.43 -15.87 -10.89
C LEU A 147 12.93 -15.53 -10.79
N GLY A 148 13.69 -16.35 -10.07
CA GLY A 148 15.06 -16.05 -9.70
C GLY A 148 15.14 -14.99 -8.60
N GLY A 149 16.16 -14.14 -8.66
CA GLY A 149 16.34 -13.03 -7.73
C GLY A 149 16.83 -11.80 -8.48
N LYS A 150 17.12 -10.73 -7.74
CA LYS A 150 17.74 -9.54 -8.32
C LYS A 150 19.09 -9.88 -8.95
N LEU A 151 19.48 -9.11 -9.97
CA LEU A 151 20.82 -9.20 -10.55
C LEU A 151 21.88 -8.97 -9.47
N LYS A 152 22.92 -9.80 -9.50
CA LYS A 152 24.08 -9.74 -8.61
C LYS A 152 25.35 -9.56 -9.44
N PHE A 153 26.30 -8.83 -8.90
CA PHE A 153 27.58 -8.54 -9.53
C PHE A 153 28.70 -8.91 -8.56
N GLU A 154 29.49 -9.93 -8.91
CA GLU A 154 30.54 -10.51 -8.06
C GLU A 154 31.57 -9.45 -7.66
N GLU A 155 31.83 -8.48 -8.55
CA GLU A 155 32.76 -7.38 -8.34
C GLU A 155 32.39 -6.50 -7.14
N ALA A 156 31.12 -6.51 -6.73
CA ALA A 156 30.58 -5.70 -5.65
C ALA A 156 30.20 -6.50 -4.40
N ASP A 157 30.41 -7.83 -4.36
CA ASP A 157 29.97 -8.71 -3.27
C ASP A 157 30.51 -8.32 -1.88
N LYS A 158 31.66 -7.63 -1.83
CA LYS A 158 32.26 -7.14 -0.59
C LYS A 158 31.59 -5.89 -0.01
N TYR A 159 30.75 -5.21 -0.77
CA TYR A 159 30.07 -3.97 -0.36
C TYR A 159 28.60 -4.23 -0.02
N THR A 160 28.03 -3.40 0.86
CA THR A 160 26.61 -3.51 1.22
C THR A 160 25.91 -2.15 1.23
N LYS A 161 24.61 -2.16 0.93
CA LYS A 161 23.73 -0.97 1.00
C LYS A 161 24.33 0.23 0.25
N LEU A 162 24.53 1.37 0.91
CA LEU A 162 25.00 2.61 0.30
C LEU A 162 26.36 2.47 -0.38
N GLU A 163 27.30 1.78 0.26
CA GLU A 163 28.64 1.56 -0.28
C GLU A 163 28.59 0.75 -1.59
N TRP A 164 27.67 -0.20 -1.67
CA TRP A 164 27.43 -0.97 -2.89
C TRP A 164 26.95 -0.07 -4.02
N HIS A 165 25.98 0.82 -3.75
CA HIS A 165 25.47 1.76 -4.75
C HIS A 165 26.58 2.71 -5.24
N GLN A 166 27.38 3.27 -4.33
CA GLN A 166 28.48 4.17 -4.67
C GLN A 166 29.54 3.47 -5.53
N PHE A 167 29.96 2.27 -5.13
CA PHE A 167 30.94 1.49 -5.87
C PHE A 167 30.46 1.15 -7.28
N MET A 168 29.22 0.67 -7.43
CA MET A 168 28.65 0.33 -8.74
C MET A 168 28.50 1.56 -9.62
N GLN A 169 28.05 2.69 -9.07
CA GLN A 169 27.92 3.94 -9.83
C GLN A 169 29.26 4.47 -10.34
N GLU A 170 30.32 4.35 -9.54
CA GLU A 170 31.66 4.84 -9.89
C GLU A 170 32.40 3.91 -10.87
N ASN A 171 32.30 2.60 -10.68
CA ASN A 171 33.14 1.62 -11.39
C ASN A 171 32.40 0.84 -12.49
N TYR A 172 31.09 0.67 -12.37
CA TYR A 172 30.26 -0.17 -13.24
C TYR A 172 28.92 0.51 -13.59
N PRO A 173 28.94 1.73 -14.18
CA PRO A 173 27.73 2.53 -14.37
C PRO A 173 26.72 1.86 -15.31
N LEU A 174 27.18 1.12 -16.33
CA LEU A 174 26.28 0.42 -17.25
C LEU A 174 25.56 -0.73 -16.53
N GLU A 175 26.29 -1.53 -15.76
CA GLU A 175 25.75 -2.60 -14.93
C GLU A 175 24.74 -2.07 -13.91
N TYR A 176 25.03 -0.90 -13.33
CA TYR A 176 24.12 -0.23 -12.39
C TYR A 176 22.81 0.22 -13.06
N VAL A 177 22.88 0.73 -14.30
CA VAL A 177 21.68 1.05 -15.09
C VAL A 177 20.89 -0.23 -15.40
N ILE A 178 21.55 -1.31 -15.81
CA ILE A 178 20.87 -2.57 -16.10
C ILE A 178 20.25 -3.19 -14.85
N TYR A 179 20.89 -3.05 -13.69
CA TYR A 179 20.33 -3.42 -12.39
C TYR A 179 19.00 -2.71 -12.13
N ASN A 180 18.98 -1.39 -12.30
CA ASN A 180 17.77 -0.59 -12.10
C ASN A 180 16.64 -1.00 -13.07
N VAL A 181 16.97 -1.21 -14.35
CA VAL A 181 15.99 -1.64 -15.36
C VAL A 181 15.45 -3.03 -15.04
N PHE A 182 16.31 -3.95 -14.62
CA PHE A 182 15.87 -5.31 -14.25
C PHE A 182 14.95 -5.31 -13.04
N ASP A 183 15.17 -4.44 -12.05
CA ASP A 183 14.23 -4.30 -10.93
C ASP A 183 12.81 -3.94 -11.39
N CYS A 184 12.67 -3.09 -12.43
CA CYS A 184 11.38 -2.78 -13.04
C CYS A 184 10.81 -3.97 -13.81
N VAL A 185 11.61 -4.62 -14.67
CA VAL A 185 11.19 -5.79 -15.45
C VAL A 185 10.75 -6.94 -14.54
N ALA A 186 11.51 -7.21 -13.47
CA ALA A 186 11.20 -8.29 -12.53
C ALA A 186 9.90 -8.04 -11.76
N MET A 187 9.53 -6.77 -11.49
CA MET A 187 8.22 -6.46 -10.94
C MET A 187 7.08 -6.78 -11.90
N GLU A 188 7.25 -6.50 -13.20
CA GLU A 188 6.26 -6.84 -14.22
C GLU A 188 6.13 -8.38 -14.36
N GLU A 189 7.26 -9.11 -14.37
CA GLU A 189 7.26 -10.57 -14.41
C GLU A 189 6.61 -11.18 -13.16
N LEU A 190 6.77 -10.55 -12.00
CA LEU A 190 6.07 -10.96 -10.79
C LEU A 190 4.56 -10.80 -10.94
N ASP A 191 4.08 -9.69 -11.50
CA ASP A 191 2.65 -9.49 -11.74
C ASP A 191 2.08 -10.46 -12.79
N GLU A 192 2.87 -10.84 -13.80
CA GLU A 192 2.47 -11.86 -14.78
C GLU A 192 2.20 -13.23 -14.12
N VAL A 193 2.92 -13.55 -13.03
CA VAL A 193 2.73 -14.78 -12.27
C VAL A 193 1.61 -14.66 -11.24
N THR A 194 1.50 -13.52 -10.55
CA THR A 194 0.55 -13.35 -9.44
C THR A 194 -0.81 -12.79 -9.87
N SER A 195 -0.85 -12.05 -10.97
CA SER A 195 -1.98 -11.24 -11.43
C SER A 195 -2.51 -10.31 -10.33
N ASP A 196 -1.60 -9.77 -9.51
CA ASP A 196 -1.96 -8.98 -8.35
C ASP A 196 -2.55 -7.63 -8.77
N LEU A 197 -1.84 -6.87 -9.60
CA LEU A 197 -2.23 -5.54 -10.08
C LEU A 197 -3.11 -5.63 -11.32
N SER A 198 -2.80 -6.52 -12.25
CA SER A 198 -3.56 -6.70 -13.50
C SER A 198 -4.97 -7.25 -13.30
N LEU A 199 -5.26 -7.95 -12.19
CA LEU A 199 -6.57 -8.56 -11.97
C LEU A 199 -7.06 -8.46 -10.52
N THR A 200 -6.28 -8.96 -9.57
CA THR A 200 -6.78 -9.27 -8.22
C THR A 200 -7.10 -8.02 -7.41
N LEU A 201 -6.23 -7.02 -7.43
CA LEU A 201 -6.41 -5.76 -6.73
C LEU A 201 -7.60 -4.97 -7.29
N PRO A 202 -7.74 -4.74 -8.61
CA PRO A 202 -8.95 -4.17 -9.19
C PRO A 202 -10.22 -4.93 -8.79
N LEU A 203 -10.21 -6.25 -8.94
CA LEU A 203 -11.37 -7.10 -8.64
C LEU A 203 -11.79 -7.00 -7.18
N PHE A 204 -10.82 -7.05 -6.24
CA PHE A 204 -11.09 -6.98 -4.82
C PHE A 204 -11.38 -5.56 -4.33
N SER A 205 -10.98 -4.52 -5.07
CA SER A 205 -11.41 -3.15 -4.78
C SER A 205 -12.88 -2.95 -5.11
N GLY A 206 -13.38 -3.58 -6.17
CA GLY A 206 -14.78 -3.47 -6.58
C GLY A 206 -15.16 -2.03 -6.88
N CYS A 207 -16.15 -1.49 -6.17
CA CYS A 207 -16.58 -0.09 -6.32
C CYS A 207 -15.79 0.90 -5.44
N SER A 208 -14.88 0.41 -4.60
CA SER A 208 -14.13 1.24 -3.66
C SER A 208 -12.88 1.82 -4.29
N ASP A 209 -12.54 3.03 -3.88
CA ASP A 209 -11.28 3.67 -4.24
C ASP A 209 -10.08 2.86 -3.72
N PHE A 210 -9.01 2.77 -4.53
CA PHE A 210 -7.78 2.07 -4.16
C PHE A 210 -7.11 2.65 -2.90
N GLU A 211 -7.36 3.91 -2.52
CA GLU A 211 -6.90 4.45 -1.24
C GLU A 211 -7.43 3.67 -0.03
N ASN A 212 -8.58 3.00 -0.20
CA ASN A 212 -9.28 2.25 0.83
C ASN A 212 -9.08 0.74 0.71
N PHE A 213 -8.29 0.26 -0.26
CA PHE A 213 -8.09 -1.18 -0.53
C PHE A 213 -7.68 -1.97 0.73
N LYS A 214 -6.79 -1.40 1.56
CA LYS A 214 -6.34 -2.05 2.81
C LYS A 214 -7.45 -2.25 3.86
N SER A 215 -8.59 -1.58 3.72
CA SER A 215 -9.65 -1.52 4.73
C SER A 215 -10.89 -2.30 4.28
N GLN A 216 -10.98 -3.56 4.69
CA GLN A 216 -12.16 -4.39 4.45
C GLN A 216 -13.47 -3.73 4.91
N PRO A 217 -13.57 -3.11 6.12
CA PRO A 217 -14.80 -2.47 6.55
C PRO A 217 -15.23 -1.30 5.67
N ARG A 218 -14.28 -0.49 5.17
CA ARG A 218 -14.59 0.63 4.27
C ARG A 218 -15.13 0.11 2.94
N ARG A 219 -14.49 -0.90 2.36
CA ARG A 219 -14.97 -1.51 1.11
C ARG A 219 -16.35 -2.14 1.23
N LEU A 220 -16.61 -2.81 2.36
CA LEU A 220 -17.92 -3.36 2.65
C LEU A 220 -18.99 -2.27 2.79
N ALA A 221 -18.65 -1.14 3.43
CA ALA A 221 -19.55 0.00 3.55
C ALA A 221 -19.87 0.62 2.17
N ASP A 222 -18.89 0.75 1.27
CA ASP A 222 -19.11 1.23 -0.09
C ASP A 222 -20.04 0.30 -0.88
N ASN A 223 -19.82 -1.02 -0.81
CA ASN A 223 -20.73 -2.00 -1.43
C ASN A 223 -22.15 -1.92 -0.86
N LEU A 224 -22.27 -1.75 0.47
CA LEU A 224 -23.57 -1.61 1.13
C LEU A 224 -24.28 -0.31 0.73
N HIS A 225 -23.55 0.77 0.48
CA HIS A 225 -24.11 2.02 -0.03
C HIS A 225 -24.85 1.79 -1.36
N TYR A 226 -24.20 1.15 -2.34
CA TYR A 226 -24.83 0.88 -3.64
C TYR A 226 -26.01 -0.10 -3.52
N PHE A 227 -25.88 -1.14 -2.69
CA PHE A 227 -27.01 -2.04 -2.40
C PHE A 227 -28.21 -1.29 -1.81
N CYS A 228 -27.99 -0.37 -0.87
CA CYS A 228 -29.06 0.44 -0.31
C CYS A 228 -29.72 1.33 -1.37
N LEU A 229 -28.92 1.99 -2.22
CA LEU A 229 -29.43 2.85 -3.29
C LEU A 229 -30.33 2.08 -4.27
N GLU A 230 -29.91 0.87 -4.68
CA GLU A 230 -30.71 -0.01 -5.55
C GLU A 230 -32.07 -0.38 -4.92
N ASN A 231 -32.16 -0.36 -3.58
CA ASN A 231 -33.37 -0.65 -2.82
C ASN A 231 -34.13 0.61 -2.38
N GLY A 232 -33.83 1.78 -2.95
CA GLY A 232 -34.48 3.05 -2.63
C GLY A 232 -34.19 3.56 -1.21
N LYS A 233 -33.06 3.13 -0.62
CA LYS A 233 -32.61 3.52 0.72
C LYS A 233 -31.28 4.25 0.62
N VAL A 234 -30.94 5.00 1.67
CA VAL A 234 -29.62 5.63 1.81
C VAL A 234 -28.91 5.03 3.01
N PHE A 235 -27.63 4.71 2.83
CA PHE A 235 -26.79 4.22 3.92
C PHE A 235 -26.51 5.35 4.92
N GLY A 236 -26.78 5.10 6.21
CA GLY A 236 -26.57 6.08 7.27
C GLY A 236 -25.09 6.34 7.53
N THR A 237 -24.75 7.56 7.93
CA THR A 237 -23.39 7.95 8.32
C THR A 237 -23.25 7.95 9.84
N THR A 238 -22.08 7.53 10.34
CA THR A 238 -21.72 7.70 11.74
C THR A 238 -20.92 8.99 11.94
N SER A 239 -20.97 9.55 13.15
CA SER A 239 -20.05 10.62 13.58
C SER A 239 -18.60 10.15 13.43
N ASP A 240 -17.69 11.07 13.12
CA ASP A 240 -16.24 10.86 13.16
C ASP A 240 -15.73 10.69 14.60
N GLU A 241 -16.44 11.26 15.57
CA GLU A 241 -16.22 11.08 17.00
C GLU A 241 -17.36 10.26 17.61
N MET A 242 -17.10 8.96 17.81
CA MET A 242 -18.01 8.05 18.53
C MET A 242 -17.71 7.98 20.03
N GLN A 243 -16.74 8.76 20.51
CA GLN A 243 -16.39 8.83 21.93
C GLN A 243 -17.14 9.98 22.60
N SER A 244 -17.66 9.71 23.77
CA SER A 244 -18.29 10.64 24.69
C SER A 244 -17.50 10.70 25.99
N ASP A 245 -17.70 11.76 26.78
CA ASP A 245 -17.08 11.85 28.10
C ASP A 245 -17.47 10.70 29.05
N LEU A 246 -18.62 10.06 28.79
CA LEU A 246 -19.09 8.89 29.54
C LEU A 246 -18.29 7.62 29.24
N ASP A 247 -17.64 7.52 28.06
CA ASP A 247 -16.82 6.35 27.73
C ASP A 247 -15.60 6.23 28.64
N LYS A 248 -15.13 7.35 29.21
CA LYS A 248 -14.06 7.36 30.23
C LYS A 248 -14.48 6.72 31.56
N LEU A 249 -15.79 6.61 31.80
CA LEU A 249 -16.36 5.97 32.98
C LEU A 249 -16.64 4.47 32.74
N SER A 250 -16.52 4.00 31.49
CA SER A 250 -16.68 2.59 31.18
C SER A 250 -15.48 1.78 31.68
N LEU A 251 -15.76 0.62 32.27
CA LEU A 251 -14.71 -0.30 32.71
C LEU A 251 -14.04 -0.94 31.49
N GLY A 252 -12.71 -0.92 31.45
CA GLY A 252 -11.94 -1.62 30.43
C GLY A 252 -12.10 -3.15 30.55
N LEU A 253 -11.83 -3.86 29.45
CA LEU A 253 -11.91 -5.32 29.38
C LEU A 253 -10.70 -6.05 30.00
N GLU A 254 -9.78 -5.31 30.63
CA GLU A 254 -8.59 -5.86 31.25
C GLU A 254 -8.94 -6.70 32.48
N GLY A 255 -8.51 -7.96 32.52
CA GLY A 255 -8.87 -8.93 33.57
C GLY A 255 -10.22 -9.63 33.36
N TRP A 256 -10.96 -9.30 32.30
CA TRP A 256 -12.25 -9.93 31.99
C TRP A 256 -12.08 -11.12 31.03
N ILE A 257 -12.82 -12.21 31.27
CA ILE A 257 -12.96 -13.31 30.29
C ILE A 257 -14.01 -12.87 29.26
N ILE A 258 -13.55 -12.38 28.10
CA ILE A 258 -14.40 -11.74 27.08
C ILE A 258 -14.65 -12.59 25.83
N THR A 259 -13.91 -13.69 25.66
CA THR A 259 -14.04 -14.59 24.51
C THR A 259 -14.41 -15.99 24.98
N LEU A 260 -15.71 -16.22 25.08
CA LEU A 260 -16.27 -17.58 25.17
C LEU A 260 -16.70 -18.01 23.76
N PRO A 261 -16.39 -19.24 23.31
CA PRO A 261 -16.96 -19.78 22.08
C PRO A 261 -18.49 -19.60 22.08
N ALA A 262 -19.06 -19.12 20.96
CA ALA A 262 -20.46 -18.71 20.90
C ALA A 262 -21.46 -19.81 21.31
N HIS A 263 -21.09 -21.07 21.12
CA HIS A 263 -21.90 -22.24 21.51
C HIS A 263 -21.89 -22.54 23.01
N LEU A 264 -20.95 -21.97 23.78
CA LEU A 264 -20.87 -22.11 25.24
C LEU A 264 -21.58 -20.97 25.98
N VAL A 265 -22.14 -20.01 25.23
CA VAL A 265 -22.91 -18.90 25.79
C VAL A 265 -24.36 -19.34 25.95
N MET A 266 -24.76 -19.73 27.15
CA MET A 266 -26.13 -20.20 27.41
C MET A 266 -27.16 -19.08 27.58
N ASP A 267 -26.78 -17.92 28.15
CA ASP A 267 -27.72 -16.86 28.53
C ASP A 267 -27.35 -15.45 28.04
N ASN A 268 -28.37 -14.67 27.70
CA ASN A 268 -28.29 -13.26 27.33
C ASN A 268 -28.13 -12.37 28.57
N GLY A 269 -26.99 -12.47 29.25
CA GLY A 269 -26.56 -11.44 30.20
C GLY A 269 -27.31 -11.37 31.52
N LEU A 270 -26.61 -11.01 32.60
CA LEU A 270 -27.21 -10.84 33.91
C LEU A 270 -27.94 -9.49 34.01
N LYS A 271 -29.05 -9.45 34.73
CA LYS A 271 -29.80 -8.24 35.08
C LYS A 271 -29.35 -7.71 36.44
N VAL A 272 -28.12 -7.19 36.48
CA VAL A 272 -27.41 -6.85 37.73
C VAL A 272 -27.33 -5.35 38.00
N ILE A 273 -27.99 -4.52 37.18
CA ILE A 273 -28.08 -3.08 37.40
C ILE A 273 -29.34 -2.80 38.21
N LEU A 274 -29.16 -2.23 39.40
CA LEU A 274 -30.25 -2.02 40.35
C LEU A 274 -31.22 -0.93 39.86
N GLU A 275 -30.71 0.04 39.12
CA GLU A 275 -31.42 1.17 38.53
C GLU A 275 -32.24 0.77 37.29
N ASP A 276 -31.86 -0.30 36.59
CA ASP A 276 -32.63 -0.88 35.48
C ASP A 276 -32.65 -2.42 35.57
N PRO A 277 -33.62 -2.97 36.33
CA PRO A 277 -33.74 -4.41 36.54
C PRO A 277 -34.08 -5.20 35.27
N ASN A 278 -34.43 -4.53 34.17
CA ASN A 278 -34.76 -5.19 32.91
C ASN A 278 -33.61 -5.21 31.91
N LEU A 279 -32.58 -4.38 32.13
CA LEU A 279 -31.41 -4.32 31.27
C LEU A 279 -30.59 -5.62 31.36
N CYS A 280 -30.57 -6.37 30.26
CA CYS A 280 -29.63 -7.48 30.09
C CYS A 280 -28.23 -6.90 29.85
N THR A 281 -27.32 -7.08 30.81
CA THR A 281 -25.93 -6.61 30.69
C THR A 281 -25.06 -7.57 29.86
N ASN A 282 -23.86 -7.17 29.46
CA ASN A 282 -22.88 -8.09 28.88
C ASN A 282 -22.14 -8.94 29.94
N ILE A 283 -22.52 -8.85 31.22
CA ILE A 283 -21.94 -9.64 32.32
C ILE A 283 -22.63 -11.00 32.35
N ARG A 284 -21.88 -12.09 32.41
CA ARG A 284 -22.41 -13.47 32.44
C ARG A 284 -21.82 -14.22 33.64
N ALA A 285 -22.63 -14.96 34.39
CA ALA A 285 -22.19 -15.72 35.56
C ALA A 285 -21.73 -17.15 35.23
N HIS A 286 -22.31 -17.75 34.19
CA HIS A 286 -22.13 -19.16 33.85
C HIS A 286 -21.69 -19.33 32.40
N VAL A 287 -20.83 -20.32 32.19
CA VAL A 287 -20.44 -20.83 30.88
C VAL A 287 -21.05 -22.23 30.75
N GLY A 288 -21.29 -22.70 29.53
CA GLY A 288 -21.88 -24.03 29.30
C GLY A 288 -20.90 -25.19 29.52
N ASP A 289 -20.22 -25.25 30.66
CA ASP A 289 -19.36 -26.37 31.10
C ASP A 289 -19.98 -27.21 32.23
#